data_AF-A0A328U8J1-F1
#
_entry.id   AF-A0A328U8J1-F1
#
_cell.length_a   1.000
_cell.length_b   1.000
_cell.length_c   1.000
_cell.angle_alpha   90.00
_cell.angle_beta   90.00
_cell.angle_gamma   90.00
#
_symmetry.space_group_name_H-M   'P 1'
#
loop_
_entity.id
_entity.type
_entity.pdbx_description
1 polymer ?
#
loop_
_entity_poly.entity_id
_entity_poly.type
_entity_poly.pdbx_seq_one_letter_code
_entity_poly.pdbx_strand_id
1 'polypeptide(L)'
;MYKRNDGLTDDNRLQNRFTAYLCRSVHNGRIDYLRRKDKPLRIEIILEDMDYLLAEEKDLTLQFAEYEALRQALKEIKEQERYILLARVIDEKSFSQIAEETGLSYKGAAAVYYRVLEKLRKFLGGERHGF
;
A
#
# COMPACT_ATOMS: atom_id res chain seq x y z
N MET A 1 34.95 11.28 -53.68
CA MET A 1 33.56 10.98 -54.04
C MET A 1 33.10 9.77 -53.23
N TYR A 2 32.23 9.94 -52.24
CA TYR A 2 31.72 8.82 -51.44
C TYR A 2 30.66 8.08 -52.25
N LYS A 3 30.94 6.87 -52.73
CA LYS A 3 29.98 6.06 -53.48
C LYS A 3 29.02 5.39 -52.49
N ARG A 4 27.74 5.73 -52.58
CA ARG A 4 26.68 5.09 -51.78
C ARG A 4 26.43 3.68 -52.35
N ASN A 5 26.36 2.67 -51.50
CA ASN A 5 26.05 1.30 -51.91
C ASN A 5 24.64 1.28 -52.52
N ASP A 6 24.58 0.94 -53.81
CA ASP A 6 23.36 0.95 -54.63
C ASP A 6 22.62 -0.40 -54.62
N GLY A 7 23.23 -1.42 -54.03
CA GLY A 7 22.69 -2.79 -53.98
C GLY A 7 22.65 -3.51 -55.35
N LEU A 8 23.23 -2.94 -56.40
CA LEU A 8 23.13 -3.48 -57.76
C LEU A 8 24.30 -4.41 -58.11
N THR A 9 25.52 -4.06 -57.69
CA THR A 9 26.72 -4.90 -57.87
C THR A 9 26.78 -6.03 -56.84
N ASP A 10 27.37 -7.17 -57.20
CA ASP A 10 27.52 -8.31 -56.28
C ASP A 10 28.27 -7.96 -54.99
N ASP A 11 29.30 -7.11 -55.06
CA ASP A 11 30.01 -6.59 -53.88
C ASP A 11 29.09 -5.80 -52.95
N ASN A 12 28.23 -4.95 -53.53
CA ASN A 12 27.26 -4.15 -52.80
C ASN A 12 26.21 -5.03 -52.13
N ARG A 13 25.75 -6.09 -52.81
CA ARG A 13 24.81 -7.08 -52.26
C ARG A 13 25.45 -7.91 -51.16
N LEU A 14 26.71 -8.31 -51.32
CA LEU A 14 27.47 -9.06 -50.31
C LEU A 14 27.68 -8.22 -49.05
N GLN A 15 28.07 -6.96 -49.20
CA GLN A 15 28.20 -6.01 -48.08
C GLN A 15 26.88 -5.84 -47.32
N ASN A 16 25.75 -5.70 -48.04
CA ASN A 16 24.44 -5.58 -47.41
C ASN A 16 24.04 -6.83 -46.64
N ARG A 17 24.31 -8.03 -47.18
CA ARG A 17 24.06 -9.30 -46.48
C ARG A 17 24.91 -9.46 -45.24
N PHE A 18 26.19 -9.13 -45.33
CA PHE A 18 27.11 -9.19 -44.19
C PHE A 18 26.68 -8.21 -43.09
N THR A 19 26.28 -6.99 -43.47
CA THR A 19 25.80 -5.97 -42.54
C THR A 19 24.52 -6.42 -41.84
N ALA A 20 23.54 -6.95 -42.60
CA ALA A 20 22.30 -7.48 -42.04
C ALA A 20 22.55 -8.64 -41.06
N TYR A 21 23.45 -9.57 -41.43
CA TYR A 21 23.85 -10.66 -40.56
C TYR A 21 24.50 -10.16 -39.27
N LEU A 22 25.47 -9.24 -39.37
CA LEU A 22 26.18 -8.69 -38.21
C LEU A 22 25.22 -7.98 -37.25
N CYS A 23 24.35 -7.10 -37.78
CA CYS A 23 23.33 -6.41 -36.98
C CYS A 23 22.43 -7.42 -36.24
N ARG A 24 22.02 -8.50 -36.93
CA ARG A 24 21.16 -9.53 -36.31
C ARG A 24 21.90 -10.32 -35.23
N SER A 25 23.15 -10.70 -35.48
CA SER A 25 23.98 -11.44 -34.52
C SER A 25 24.25 -10.62 -33.26
N VAL A 26 24.55 -9.33 -33.39
CA VAL A 26 24.74 -8.42 -32.25
C VAL A 26 23.44 -8.24 -31.47
N HIS A 27 22.32 -8.04 -32.16
CA HIS A 27 21.00 -7.91 -31.52
C HIS A 27 20.64 -9.17 -30.70
N ASN A 28 20.82 -10.34 -31.28
CA ASN A 28 20.56 -11.61 -30.60
C ASN A 28 21.50 -11.80 -29.41
N GLY A 29 22.79 -11.52 -29.56
CA GLY A 29 23.76 -11.58 -28.47
C GLY A 29 23.41 -10.66 -27.30
N ARG A 30 22.90 -9.46 -27.58
CA ARG A 30 22.41 -8.53 -26.55
C ARG A 30 21.19 -9.11 -25.80
N ILE A 31 20.23 -9.69 -26.52
CA ILE A 31 19.05 -10.32 -25.89
C ILE A 31 19.48 -11.46 -24.97
N ASP A 32 20.39 -12.31 -25.43
CA ASP A 32 20.85 -13.45 -24.64
C ASP A 32 21.63 -13.02 -23.40
N TYR A 33 22.45 -11.97 -23.51
CA TYR A 33 23.13 -11.38 -22.35
C TYR A 33 22.15 -10.87 -21.30
N LEU A 34 21.14 -10.08 -21.71
CA LEU A 34 20.13 -9.55 -20.79
C LEU A 34 19.32 -10.67 -20.13
N ARG A 35 18.89 -11.69 -20.90
CA ARG A 35 18.20 -12.87 -20.34
C ARG A 35 19.05 -13.64 -19.32
N ARG A 36 20.36 -13.75 -19.54
CA ARG A 36 21.27 -14.39 -18.58
C ARG A 36 21.45 -13.53 -17.32
N LYS A 37 21.50 -12.21 -17.47
CA LYS A 37 21.62 -11.27 -16.35
C LYS A 37 20.34 -11.21 -15.50
N ASP A 38 19.17 -11.36 -16.12
CA ASP A 38 17.86 -11.34 -15.44
C ASP A 38 17.46 -12.71 -14.86
N LYS A 39 18.19 -13.78 -15.18
CA LYS A 39 17.91 -15.14 -14.68
C LYS A 39 17.95 -15.24 -13.14
N PRO A 40 18.96 -14.68 -12.43
CA PRO A 40 18.99 -14.68 -10.97
C PRO A 40 17.75 -13.97 -10.40
N LEU A 41 17.41 -12.79 -10.92
CA LEU A 41 16.25 -11.98 -10.49
C LEU A 41 14.89 -12.66 -10.71
N ARG A 42 14.79 -13.63 -11.63
CA ARG A 42 13.56 -14.39 -11.89
C ARG A 42 13.43 -15.66 -11.04
N ILE A 43 14.53 -16.19 -10.52
CA ILE A 43 14.59 -17.46 -9.79
C ILE A 43 14.73 -17.21 -8.28
N GLU A 44 15.42 -16.14 -7.91
CA GLU A 44 15.80 -15.84 -6.54
C GLU A 44 15.26 -14.45 -6.17
N ILE A 45 14.45 -14.41 -5.11
CA ILE A 45 14.12 -13.16 -4.42
C ILE A 45 15.32 -12.83 -3.54
N ILE A 46 15.86 -11.62 -3.67
CA ILE A 46 16.97 -11.13 -2.84
C ILE A 46 16.45 -11.01 -1.40
N LEU A 47 16.87 -11.91 -0.52
CA LEU A 47 16.41 -11.98 0.88
C LEU A 47 16.73 -10.71 1.68
N GLU A 48 17.80 -10.00 1.35
CA GLU A 48 18.17 -8.70 1.96
C GLU A 48 17.10 -7.61 1.75
N ASP A 49 16.32 -7.66 0.65
CA ASP A 49 15.20 -6.72 0.44
C ASP A 49 13.92 -7.15 1.18
N MET A 50 13.90 -8.35 1.78
CA MET A 50 12.76 -8.92 2.50
C MET A 50 12.86 -8.72 4.01
N ASP A 51 13.91 -8.06 4.51
CA ASP A 51 14.08 -7.73 5.93
C ASP A 51 12.90 -6.91 6.49
N TYR A 52 12.23 -6.12 5.64
CA TYR A 52 10.99 -5.40 6.01
C TYR A 52 9.86 -6.33 6.43
N LEU A 53 9.74 -7.52 5.83
CA LEU A 53 8.67 -8.49 6.14
C LEU A 53 8.92 -9.27 7.43
N LEU A 54 10.18 -9.40 7.87
CA LEU A 54 10.56 -10.12 9.09
C LEU A 54 10.53 -9.23 10.34
N ALA A 55 10.53 -7.90 10.17
CA ALA A 55 10.49 -6.96 11.28
C ALA A 55 9.10 -6.87 11.97
N GLU A 56 8.01 -7.24 11.28
CA GLU A 56 6.63 -7.05 11.74
C GLU A 56 6.06 -8.22 12.58
N GLU A 57 6.67 -9.41 12.60
CA GLU A 57 6.08 -10.59 13.26
C GLU A 57 5.90 -10.44 14.78
N LYS A 58 6.73 -9.63 15.45
CA LYS A 58 6.61 -9.39 16.89
C LYS A 58 5.47 -8.43 17.25
N ASP A 59 4.96 -7.65 16.29
CA ASP A 59 3.95 -6.62 16.54
C ASP A 59 2.53 -7.11 16.24
N LEU A 60 2.37 -8.04 15.30
CA LEU A 60 1.05 -8.56 14.90
C LEU A 60 0.25 -9.14 16.08
N THR A 61 0.87 -9.95 16.93
CA THR A 61 0.16 -10.59 18.07
C THR A 61 -0.33 -9.58 19.12
N LEU A 62 0.44 -8.53 19.38
CA LEU A 62 0.04 -7.44 20.27
C LEU A 62 -1.04 -6.56 19.62
N GLN A 63 -0.86 -6.23 18.33
CA GLN A 63 -1.87 -5.50 17.55
C GLN A 63 -3.21 -6.25 17.48
N PHE A 64 -3.20 -7.58 17.33
CA PHE A 64 -4.42 -8.40 17.36
C PHE A 64 -5.11 -8.35 18.73
N ALA A 65 -4.35 -8.42 19.83
CA ALA A 65 -4.91 -8.33 21.17
C ALA A 65 -5.52 -6.94 21.47
N GLU A 66 -4.84 -5.85 21.06
CA GLU A 66 -5.36 -4.49 21.17
C GLU A 66 -6.60 -4.28 20.31
N TYR A 67 -6.61 -4.82 19.08
CA TYR A 67 -7.76 -4.80 18.19
C TYR A 67 -8.96 -5.54 18.78
N GLU A 68 -8.76 -6.72 19.37
CA GLU A 68 -9.82 -7.47 20.03
C GLU A 68 -10.41 -6.72 21.22
N ALA A 69 -9.57 -6.11 22.06
CA ALA A 69 -10.02 -5.30 23.19
C ALA A 69 -10.85 -4.08 22.74
N LEU A 70 -10.39 -3.36 21.72
CA LEU A 70 -11.13 -2.24 21.13
C LEU A 70 -12.45 -2.69 20.51
N ARG A 71 -12.43 -3.79 19.76
CA ARG A 71 -13.63 -4.35 19.14
C ARG A 71 -14.66 -4.76 20.18
N GLN A 72 -14.24 -5.35 21.30
CA GLN A 72 -15.15 -5.70 22.38
C GLN A 72 -15.70 -4.45 23.07
N ALA A 73 -14.86 -3.45 23.39
CA ALA A 73 -15.30 -2.19 23.97
C ALA A 73 -16.33 -1.46 23.09
N LEU A 74 -16.13 -1.43 21.77
CA LEU A 74 -17.08 -0.83 20.82
C LEU A 74 -18.41 -1.59 20.76
N LYS A 75 -18.41 -2.92 20.95
CA LYS A 75 -19.65 -3.72 21.00
C LYS A 75 -20.49 -3.43 22.22
N GLU A 76 -19.87 -3.20 23.37
CA GLU A 76 -20.57 -2.88 24.64
C GLU A 76 -21.23 -1.48 24.61
N ILE A 77 -20.69 -0.55 23.81
CA ILE A 77 -21.28 0.78 23.64
C ILE A 77 -22.59 0.68 22.84
N LYS A 78 -23.63 1.39 23.31
CA LYS A 78 -24.94 1.45 22.66
C LYS A 78 -24.81 1.89 21.20
N GLU A 79 -25.64 1.35 20.33
CA GLU A 79 -25.54 1.58 18.88
C GLU A 79 -25.57 3.07 18.49
N GLN A 80 -26.51 3.84 19.06
CA GLN A 80 -26.61 5.28 18.81
C GLN A 80 -25.39 6.07 19.33
N GLU A 81 -24.85 5.67 20.48
CA GLU A 81 -23.63 6.24 21.07
C GLU A 81 -22.39 5.94 20.20
N ARG A 82 -22.29 4.70 19.72
CA ARG A 82 -21.23 4.20 18.84
C ARG A 82 -21.27 4.91 17.48
N TYR A 83 -22.47 5.10 16.93
CA TYR A 83 -22.66 5.85 15.69
C TYR A 83 -22.10 7.27 15.82
N ILE A 84 -22.45 7.99 16.89
CA ILE A 84 -21.97 9.36 17.10
C ILE A 84 -20.44 9.42 17.21
N LEU A 85 -19.82 8.44 17.89
CA LEU A 85 -18.36 8.34 17.98
C LEU A 85 -17.74 8.12 16.58
N LEU A 86 -18.22 7.13 15.83
CA LEU A 86 -17.68 6.77 14.51
C LEU A 86 -17.90 7.88 13.48
N ALA A 87 -19.09 8.48 13.46
CA ALA A 87 -19.41 9.62 12.61
C ALA A 87 -18.47 10.80 12.85
N ARG A 88 -18.00 10.99 14.09
CA ARG A 88 -17.06 12.07 14.42
C ARG A 88 -15.61 11.73 14.09
N VAL A 89 -15.18 10.50 14.36
CA VAL A 89 -13.77 10.08 14.27
C VAL A 89 -13.40 9.57 12.88
N ILE A 90 -14.32 8.84 12.22
CA ILE A 90 -14.09 8.20 10.92
C ILE A 90 -14.63 9.06 9.79
N ASP A 91 -15.87 9.53 9.91
CA ASP A 91 -16.52 10.33 8.85
C ASP A 91 -16.23 11.84 8.98
N GLU A 92 -15.49 12.25 10.02
CA GLU A 92 -15.13 13.64 10.34
C GLU A 92 -16.30 14.64 10.42
N LYS A 93 -17.53 14.15 10.60
CA LYS A 93 -18.74 14.98 10.64
C LYS A 93 -18.70 15.99 11.77
N SER A 94 -19.28 17.16 11.54
CA SER A 94 -19.49 18.18 12.58
C SER A 94 -20.60 17.77 13.55
N PHE A 95 -20.59 18.30 14.77
CA PHE A 95 -21.67 18.05 15.73
C PHE A 95 -23.04 18.54 15.23
N SER A 96 -23.08 19.53 14.33
CA SER A 96 -24.32 19.99 13.68
C SER A 96 -24.89 18.92 12.76
N GLN A 97 -24.07 18.32 11.90
CA GLN A 97 -24.48 17.24 11.00
C GLN A 97 -24.93 16.00 11.78
N ILE A 98 -24.17 15.63 12.82
CA ILE A 98 -24.53 14.50 13.68
C ILE A 98 -25.85 14.76 14.41
N ALA A 99 -26.06 15.98 14.91
CA ALA A 99 -27.29 16.38 15.57
C ALA A 99 -28.51 16.26 14.64
N GLU A 100 -28.38 16.71 13.39
CA GLU A 100 -29.41 16.60 12.36
C GLU A 100 -29.75 15.14 12.05
N GLU A 101 -28.75 14.28 11.85
CA GLU A 101 -28.95 12.86 11.53
C GLU A 101 -29.52 12.04 12.70
N THR A 102 -29.13 12.38 13.94
CA THR A 102 -29.54 11.64 15.15
C THR A 102 -30.78 12.21 15.84
N GLY A 103 -31.30 13.34 15.36
CA GLY A 103 -32.41 14.06 16.00
C GLY A 103 -32.06 14.67 17.35
N LEU A 104 -30.77 14.83 17.66
CA LEU A 104 -30.28 15.45 18.89
C LEU A 104 -30.11 16.96 18.70
N SER A 105 -29.98 17.70 19.80
CA SER A 105 -29.43 19.06 19.73
C SER A 105 -27.92 19.01 19.51
N TYR A 106 -27.32 20.07 18.96
CA TYR A 106 -25.87 20.22 18.85
C TYR A 106 -25.15 19.90 20.16
N LYS A 107 -25.62 20.50 21.26
CA LYS A 107 -25.06 20.28 22.60
C LYS A 107 -25.26 18.84 23.08
N GLY A 108 -26.39 18.21 22.71
CA GLY A 108 -26.67 16.80 22.98
C GLY A 108 -25.69 15.88 22.26
N ALA A 109 -25.49 16.07 20.95
CA ALA A 109 -24.54 15.29 20.15
C ALA A 109 -23.11 15.41 20.69
N ALA A 110 -22.65 16.63 21.02
CA ALA A 110 -21.34 16.85 21.62
C ALA A 110 -21.20 16.19 23.01
N ALA A 111 -22.22 16.31 23.87
CA ALA A 111 -22.21 15.68 25.19
C ALA A 111 -22.17 14.16 25.11
N VAL A 112 -22.93 13.56 24.18
CA VAL A 112 -22.88 12.11 23.94
C VAL A 112 -21.50 11.70 23.46
N TYR A 113 -20.92 12.40 22.47
CA TYR A 113 -19.58 12.11 21.96
C TYR A 113 -18.54 12.04 23.08
N TYR A 114 -18.43 13.06 23.94
CA TYR A 114 -17.43 13.08 25.00
C TYR A 114 -17.69 12.01 26.08
N ARG A 115 -18.95 11.72 26.42
CA ARG A 115 -19.28 10.64 27.36
C ARG A 115 -18.87 9.27 26.80
N VAL A 116 -19.08 9.04 25.52
CA VAL A 116 -18.72 7.78 24.86
C VAL A 116 -17.21 7.62 24.78
N LEU A 117 -16.49 8.71 24.47
CA LEU A 117 -15.03 8.72 24.50
C LEU A 117 -14.47 8.39 25.90
N GLU A 118 -15.09 8.93 26.95
CA GLU A 118 -14.72 8.63 28.34
C GLU A 118 -14.99 7.15 28.69
N LYS A 119 -16.15 6.60 28.27
CA LYS A 119 -16.46 5.17 28.43
C LYS A 119 -15.41 4.29 27.72
N LEU A 120 -15.06 4.63 26.48
CA LEU A 120 -14.07 3.89 25.70
C LEU A 120 -12.69 3.92 26.38
N ARG A 121 -12.26 5.08 26.91
CA ARG A 121 -11.01 5.20 27.68
C ARG A 121 -11.01 4.30 28.91
N LYS A 122 -12.12 4.20 29.64
CA LYS A 122 -12.26 3.32 30.81
C LYS A 122 -12.17 1.85 30.43
N PHE A 123 -12.84 1.43 29.36
CA PHE A 123 -12.79 0.04 28.88
C PHE A 123 -11.39 -0.39 28.42
N LEU A 124 -10.63 0.53 27.83
CA LEU A 124 -9.28 0.26 27.34
C LEU A 124 -8.17 0.43 28.41
N GLY A 125 -8.53 0.63 29.68
CA GLY A 125 -7.56 0.74 30.76
C GLY A 125 -6.80 2.07 30.83
N GLY A 126 -7.30 3.12 30.16
CA GLY A 126 -6.68 4.45 30.09
C GLY A 126 -6.68 5.26 31.40
N GLU A 127 -7.13 4.68 32.52
CA GLU A 127 -6.91 5.21 33.87
C GLU A 127 -5.50 4.89 34.41
N ARG A 128 -4.75 3.96 33.80
CA ARG A 128 -3.38 3.61 34.23
C ARG A 128 -2.29 4.54 33.69
N HIS A 129 -2.59 5.35 32.68
CA HIS A 129 -1.65 6.31 32.09
C HIS A 129 -2.34 7.67 31.91
N GLY A 130 -2.26 8.49 32.95
CA GLY A 130 -2.54 9.91 32.86
C GLY A 130 -1.39 10.62 32.15
N PHE A 131 -1.65 11.07 30.93
CA PHE A 131 -0.98 12.20 30.31
C PHE A 131 -1.98 13.36 30.24
#